data_AF-B3XRX9-F1
#
_entry.id   AF-B3XRX9-F1
#
_cell.length_a   1.000
_cell.length_b   1.000
_cell.length_c   1.000
_cell.angle_alpha   90.00
_cell.angle_beta   90.00
_cell.angle_gamma   90.00
#
_symmetry.space_group_name_H-M   'P 1'
#
loop_
_entity.id
_entity.type
_entity.pdbx_description
1 polymer ?
#
loop_
_entity_poly.entity_id
_entity_poly.type
_entity_poly.pdbx_seq_one_letter_code
_entity_poly.pdbx_strand_id
1 'polypeptide(L)' 'MNFLSKNIVAGIWALILGEVLAYITSQLESMTPDYTLVGWCSVIMGLVVINCVDKITADANPSKKED' A
#
# COMPACT_ATOMS: atom_id res chain seq x y z
N MET A 1 -15.58 -8.30 -0.46
CA MET A 1 -14.34 -8.89 0.11
C MET A 1 -14.24 -8.33 1.50
N ASN A 2 -14.23 -9.18 2.53
CA ASN A 2 -14.27 -8.70 3.91
C ASN A 2 -13.09 -7.75 4.20
N PHE A 3 -13.31 -6.78 5.10
CA PHE A 3 -12.36 -5.72 5.43
C PHE A 3 -10.93 -6.23 5.68
N LEU A 4 -10.80 -7.35 6.41
CA LEU A 4 -9.51 -7.97 6.71
C LEU A 4 -8.79 -8.46 5.45
N SER A 5 -9.49 -9.18 4.56
CA SER A 5 -8.91 -9.72 3.34
C SER A 5 -8.44 -8.62 2.39
N LYS A 6 -9.18 -7.51 2.30
CA LYS A 6 -8.81 -6.34 1.50
C LYS A 6 -7.50 -5.72 1.98
N ASN A 7 -7.37 -5.50 3.29
CA ASN A 7 -6.18 -4.93 3.90
C ASN A 7 -4.95 -5.85 3.76
N ILE A 8 -5.12 -7.17 3.94
CA ILE A 8 -4.00 -8.12 3.75
C ILE A 8 -3.49 -8.08 2.31
N VAL A 9 -4.39 -8.14 1.33
CA VAL A 9 -4.01 -8.08 -0.10
C VAL A 9 -3.34 -6.74 -0.42
N ALA A 10 -3.90 -5.63 0.07
CA ALA A 10 -3.30 -4.31 -0.11
C ALA A 10 -1.89 -4.22 0.52
N GLY A 11 -1.69 -4.79 1.72
CA GLY A 11 -0.40 -4.81 2.40
C GLY A 11 0.65 -5.61 1.62
N ILE A 12 0.29 -6.79 1.10
CA ILE A 12 1.19 -7.61 0.27
C ILE A 12 1.60 -6.85 -1.00
N TRP A 13 0.63 -6.24 -1.69
CA TRP A 13 0.94 -5.46 -2.88
C TRP A 13 1.78 -4.22 -2.60
N ALA A 14 1.52 -3.54 -1.47
CA ALA A 14 2.31 -2.39 -1.05
C ALA A 14 3.76 -2.77 -0.77
N LEU A 15 4.01 -3.92 -0.13
CA LEU A 15 5.35 -4.45 0.11
C LEU A 15 6.10 -4.68 -1.21
N ILE A 16 5.50 -5.45 -2.13
CA ILE A 16 6.10 -5.80 -3.42
C ILE A 16 6.43 -4.53 -4.22
N LEU A 17 5.48 -3.60 -4.33
CA LEU A 17 5.67 -2.37 -5.08
C LEU A 17 6.70 -1.45 -4.42
N GLY A 18 6.74 -1.40 -3.09
CA GLY A 18 7.74 -0.65 -2.34
C GLY A 18 9.16 -1.14 -2.59
N GLU A 19 9.38 -2.46 -2.56
CA GLU A 19 10.69 -3.05 -2.85
C GLU A 19 11.12 -2.85 -4.31
N VAL A 20 10.19 -2.96 -5.26
CA VAL A 20 10.47 -2.65 -6.67
C VAL A 20 10.88 -1.19 -6.85
N LEU A 21 10.20 -0.26 -6.17
CA LEU A 21 10.57 1.16 -6.16
C LEU A 21 11.94 1.39 -5.52
N ALA A 22 12.25 0.71 -4.41
CA ALA A 22 13.55 0.77 -3.76
C ALA A 22 14.67 0.30 -4.68
N TYR A 23 14.43 -0.80 -5.41
CA TYR A 23 15.38 -1.30 -6.39
C TYR A 23 15.62 -0.28 -7.51
N ILE A 24 14.56 0.26 -8.13
CA ILE A 24 14.71 1.24 -9.22
C ILE A 24 15.46 2.49 -8.73
N THR A 25 15.10 3.03 -7.58
CA THR A 25 15.74 4.22 -7.00
C THR A 25 17.20 3.97 -6.61
N SER A 26 17.52 2.78 -6.09
CA SER A 26 18.89 2.39 -5.78
C SER A 26 19.82 2.42 -7.00
N GLN A 27 19.30 2.02 -8.17
CA GLN A 27 20.06 2.05 -9.42
C GLN A 27 20.23 3.48 -9.94
N LEU A 28 19.27 4.36 -9.71
CA LEU A 28 19.33 5.77 -10.13
C LEU A 28 20.33 6.57 -9.30
N GLU A 29 20.34 6.35 -7.98
CA GLU A 29 21.17 7.13 -7.05
C GLU A 29 22.48 6.42 -6.67
N SER A 30 22.74 5.24 -7.22
CA SER A 30 23.90 4.38 -6.87
C SER A 30 24.03 4.16 -5.35
N MET A 31 22.89 4.03 -4.66
CA MET A 31 22.82 3.82 -3.22
C MET A 31 22.41 2.38 -2.88
N THR A 32 22.77 1.91 -1.68
CA THR A 32 22.28 0.62 -1.18
C THR A 32 21.05 0.85 -0.31
N PRO A 33 19.86 0.38 -0.70
CA PRO A 33 18.65 0.62 0.05
C PRO A 33 18.54 -0.34 1.24
N ASP A 34 17.99 0.15 2.36
CA ASP A 34 17.55 -0.69 3.46
C ASP A 34 16.16 -1.28 3.14
N TYR A 35 16.17 -2.48 2.57
CA TYR A 35 14.94 -3.17 2.18
C TYR A 35 14.02 -3.49 3.37
N THR A 36 14.56 -3.63 4.59
CA THR A 36 13.71 -3.89 5.77
C THR A 36 12.91 -2.65 6.12
N LEU A 37 13.56 -1.48 6.16
CA LEU A 37 12.90 -0.22 6.45
C LEU A 37 11.90 0.16 5.36
N VAL A 38 12.28 0.01 4.07
CA VAL A 38 11.37 0.26 2.96
C VAL A 38 10.16 -0.68 2.99
N GLY A 39 10.35 -1.94 3.35
CA GLY A 39 9.24 -2.89 3.47
C GLY A 39 8.21 -2.46 4.50
N TRP A 40 8.63 -2.06 5.69
CA TRP A 40 7.71 -1.56 6.72
C TRP A 40 7.03 -0.25 6.31
N CYS A 41 7.79 0.71 5.77
CA CYS A 41 7.24 1.99 5.34
C CYS A 41 6.20 1.84 4.22
N SER A 42 6.48 0.97 3.24
CA SER A 42 5.57 0.73 2.11
C SER A 42 4.27 0.07 2.54
N VAL A 43 4.31 -0.95 3.41
CA VAL A 43 3.12 -1.60 3.96
C VAL A 43 2.26 -0.62 4.75
N ILE A 44 2.86 0.15 5.67
CA ILE A 44 2.12 1.14 6.47
C ILE A 44 1.46 2.18 5.55
N MET A 45 2.21 2.73 4.59
CA MET A 45 1.68 3.73 3.67
C MET A 45 0.57 3.15 2.79
N GLY A 46 0.74 1.95 2.26
CA GLY A 46 -0.29 1.28 1.45
C GLY A 46 -1.59 1.04 2.21
N LEU A 47 -1.50 0.62 3.47
CA LEU A 47 -2.67 0.44 4.34
C LEU A 47 -3.35 1.77 4.67
N VAL A 48 -2.59 2.84 4.92
CA VAL A 48 -3.18 4.17 5.15
C VAL A 48 -3.92 4.64 3.90
N VAL A 49 -3.29 4.56 2.73
CA VAL A 49 -3.87 5.02 1.46
C VAL A 49 -5.14 4.24 1.13
N ILE A 50 -5.14 2.91 1.20
CA ILE A 50 -6.32 2.12 0.83
C ILE A 50 -7.53 2.43 1.72
N ASN A 51 -7.32 2.56 3.05
CA ASN A 51 -8.40 2.88 3.98
C ASN A 51 -8.92 4.31 3.80
N CYS A 52 -8.05 5.27 3.48
CA CYS A 52 -8.45 6.63 3.13
C CYS A 52 -9.27 6.66 1.83
N VAL A 53 -8.80 5.99 0.78
CA VAL A 53 -9.50 5.91 -0.50
C VAL A 53 -10.86 5.23 -0.33
N ASP A 54 -10.93 4.17 0.46
CA ASP A 54 -12.18 3.49 0.78
C ASP A 54 -13.19 4.42 1.46
N LYS A 55 -12.76 5.17 2.48
CA LYS A 55 -13.62 6.17 3.15
C LYS A 55 -14.11 7.24 2.20
N ILE A 56 -13.21 7.84 1.42
CA ILE A 56 -13.57 8.86 0.43
C ILE A 56 -14.57 8.30 -0.59
N THR A 57 -14.36 7.06 -1.03
CA THR A 57 -15.25 6.39 -2.00
C THR A 57 -16.61 6.07 -1.40
N ALA A 58 -16.67 5.66 -0.13
CA ALA A 58 -17.92 5.42 0.58
C ALA A 58 -18.74 6.70 0.75
N ASP A 59 -18.08 7.81 1.12
CA ASP A 59 -18.72 9.12 1.25
C ASP A 59 -19.22 9.65 -0.11
N ALA A 60 -18.43 9.45 -1.18
CA ALA A 60 -18.79 9.90 -2.54
C ALA A 60 -19.87 9.03 -3.20
N ASN A 61 -19.99 7.76 -2.80
CA ASN A 61 -21.02 6.86 -3.32
C ASN A 61 -21.79 6.19 -2.16
N PRO A 62 -22.79 6.88 -1.59
CA PRO A 62 -23.59 6.35 -0.48
C PRO A 62 -24.43 5.12 -0.86
N SER A 63 -24.54 4.77 -2.15
CA SER A 63 -25.21 3.54 -2.59
C SER A 63 -24.31 2.30 -2.55
N LYS A 64 -23.00 2.48 -2.33
CA LYS A 64 -22.04 1.39 -2.21
C LYS A 64 -22.25 0.66 -0.88
N LYS A 65 -23.03 -0.41 -0.90
CA LYS A 65 -23.15 -1.34 0.23
C LYS A 65 -21.81 -2.08 0.36
N GLU A 66 -21.12 -1.90 1.48
CA GLU A 66 -20.00 -2.75 1.85
C GLU A 66 -20.58 -4.11 2.28
N ASP A 67 -20.58 -5.08 1.36
CA ASP A 67 -20.83 -6.50 1.64
C ASP A 67 -19.59 -7.21 2.21
#